data_AF-A0A2T0B3V1-F1
#
_entry.id   AF-A0A2T0B3V1-F1
#
_cell.length_a   1.000
_cell.length_b   1.000
_cell.length_c   1.000
_cell.angle_alpha   90.00
_cell.angle_beta   90.00
_cell.angle_gamma   90.00
#
_symmetry.space_group_name_H-M   'P 1'
#
loop_
_entity.id
_entity.type
_entity.pdbx_description
1 polymer ?
#
loop_
_entity_poly.entity_id
_entity_poly.type
_entity_poly.pdbx_seq_one_letter_code
_entity_poly.pdbx_strand_id
1 'polypeptide(L)'
;MTKLKMKIAGYFRYYGITDNSRAIENFRYLVRRLTFKWLNRRSQRKSYTWLRFDKMFRYFEVPEAKIHVNIFELKKEITYIL
;
A
#
# COMPACT_ATOMS: atom_id res chain seq x y z
N MET A 1 2.69 12.49 -6.74
CA MET A 1 2.09 11.41 -5.92
C MET A 1 1.64 10.21 -6.76
N THR A 2 1.23 10.42 -8.01
CA THR A 2 0.75 9.38 -8.95
C THR A 2 1.63 8.13 -9.04
N LYS A 3 2.96 8.27 -9.21
CA LYS A 3 3.87 7.11 -9.26
C LYS A 3 3.84 6.27 -7.98
N LEU A 4 3.74 6.90 -6.81
CA LEU A 4 3.64 6.19 -5.53
C LEU A 4 2.32 5.40 -5.45
N LYS A 5 1.20 6.05 -5.82
CA LYS A 5 -0.13 5.41 -5.90
C LYS A 5 -0.10 4.16 -6.79
N MET A 6 0.47 4.27 -7.99
CA MET A 6 0.60 3.13 -8.92
C MET A 6 1.44 1.99 -8.35
N LYS A 7 2.60 2.30 -7.72
CA LYS A 7 3.48 1.27 -7.14
C LYS A 7 2.82 0.54 -5.97
N ILE A 8 2.16 1.26 -5.07
CA ILE A 8 1.42 0.68 -3.95
C ILE A 8 0.25 -0.17 -4.47
N ALA A 9 -0.51 0.35 -5.43
CA ALA A 9 -1.62 -0.40 -6.03
C ALA A 9 -1.16 -1.71 -6.68
N GLY A 10 -0.06 -1.69 -7.43
CA GLY A 10 0.52 -2.89 -8.02
C GLY A 10 0.97 -3.90 -6.96
N TYR A 11 1.63 -3.42 -5.90
CA TYR A 11 2.06 -4.27 -4.78
C TYR A 11 0.88 -4.97 -4.10
N PHE A 12 -0.21 -4.25 -3.80
CA PHE A 12 -1.40 -4.86 -3.20
C PHE A 12 -2.12 -5.81 -4.16
N ARG A 13 -2.17 -5.52 -5.45
CA ARG A 13 -2.75 -6.46 -6.43
C ARG A 13 -1.98 -7.78 -6.50
N TYR A 14 -0.66 -7.74 -6.32
CA TYR A 14 0.19 -8.93 -6.38
C TYR A 14 0.24 -9.69 -5.04
N TYR A 15 0.47 -8.98 -3.94
CA TYR A 15 0.66 -9.59 -2.61
C TYR A 15 -0.60 -9.61 -1.74
N GLY A 16 -1.69 -8.97 -2.15
CA GLY A 16 -2.97 -8.98 -1.46
C GLY A 16 -3.72 -10.30 -1.66
N ILE A 17 -3.12 -11.40 -1.22
CA ILE A 17 -3.70 -12.73 -1.25
C ILE A 17 -4.16 -13.14 0.16
N THR A 18 -5.00 -14.17 0.28
CA THR A 18 -5.45 -14.71 1.57
C THR A 18 -4.29 -14.88 2.56
N ASP A 19 -4.55 -14.56 3.83
CA ASP A 19 -3.60 -14.64 4.96
C ASP A 19 -2.36 -13.72 4.90
N ASN A 20 -2.25 -12.84 3.89
CA ASN A 20 -1.11 -11.91 3.77
C ASN A 20 -1.41 -10.46 4.24
N SER A 21 -2.53 -10.23 4.91
CA SER A 21 -3.02 -8.89 5.31
C SER A 21 -2.00 -8.12 6.17
N ARG A 22 -1.38 -8.79 7.14
CA ARG A 22 -0.39 -8.19 8.04
C ARG A 22 0.84 -7.66 7.30
N ALA A 23 1.34 -8.41 6.31
CA ALA A 23 2.53 -8.00 5.58
C ALA A 23 2.25 -6.80 4.68
N ILE A 24 1.11 -6.79 3.98
CA ILE A 24 0.74 -5.66 3.11
C ILE A 24 0.44 -4.38 3.91
N GLU A 25 -0.11 -4.51 5.13
CA GLU A 25 -0.32 -3.38 6.04
C GLU A 25 1.01 -2.82 6.55
N ASN A 26 1.92 -3.69 6.98
CA ASN A 26 3.27 -3.31 7.39
C ASN A 26 4.03 -2.61 6.26
N PHE A 27 3.95 -3.14 5.04
CA PHE A 27 4.53 -2.50 3.86
C PHE A 27 3.98 -1.09 3.67
N ARG A 28 2.64 -0.92 3.73
CA ARG A 28 2.01 0.39 3.61
C ARG A 28 2.51 1.38 4.66
N TYR A 29 2.60 0.94 5.92
CA TYR A 29 3.09 1.76 7.01
C TYR A 29 4.53 2.23 6.79
N LEU A 30 5.43 1.32 6.37
CA LEU A 30 6.83 1.66 6.08
C LEU A 30 6.95 2.62 4.89
N VAL A 31 6.18 2.41 3.83
CA VAL A 31 6.15 3.30 2.66
C VAL A 31 5.67 4.71 3.06
N ARG A 32 4.65 4.82 3.91
CA ARG A 32 4.17 6.10 4.45
C ARG A 32 5.27 6.80 5.24
N ARG A 33 5.97 6.10 6.14
CA ARG A 33 7.07 6.67 6.93
C ARG A 33 8.24 7.13 6.08
N LEU A 34 8.65 6.33 5.10
CA LEU A 34 9.72 6.72 4.17
C LEU A 34 9.32 7.94 3.34
N THR A 35 8.09 7.96 2.83
CA THR A 35 7.59 9.10 2.04
C THR A 35 7.58 10.37 2.88
N PHE A 36 7.06 10.32 4.11
CA PHE A 36 7.09 11.45 5.04
C PHE A 36 8.53 11.93 5.32
N LYS A 37 9.43 11.00 5.61
CA LYS A 37 10.86 11.28 5.87
C LYS A 37 11.51 12.00 4.69
N TRP A 38 11.35 11.47 3.48
CA TRP A 38 12.02 12.02 2.29
C TRP A 38 11.40 13.33 1.82
N LEU A 39 10.07 13.51 1.91
CA LEU A 39 9.43 14.79 1.60
C LEU A 39 9.89 15.91 2.54
N ASN A 40 10.07 15.61 3.83
CA ASN A 40 10.59 16.57 4.80
C ASN A 40 12.10 16.83 4.68
N ARG A 41 12.83 15.98 3.95
CA ARG A 41 14.27 16.15 3.66
C ARG A 41 14.54 16.81 2.31
N ARG A 42 13.54 16.91 1.42
CA ARG A 42 13.73 17.45 0.05
C ARG A 42 14.07 18.94 0.01
N SER A 43 13.79 19.66 1.09
CA SER A 43 14.00 21.11 1.19
C SER A 43 14.56 21.46 2.57
N GLN A 44 15.26 22.59 2.67
CA GLN A 44 15.76 23.14 3.95
C GLN A 44 14.63 23.51 4.94
N ARG A 45 13.36 23.37 4.56
CA ARG A 45 12.18 23.58 5.39
C ARG A 45 11.50 22.25 5.73
N LYS A 46 11.10 22.07 6.99
CA LYS A 46 10.17 21.00 7.41
C LYS A 46 8.78 21.32 6.83
N SER A 47 8.44 20.70 5.71
CA SER A 47 7.25 21.02 4.92
C SER A 47 5.97 20.35 5.42
N TYR A 48 6.07 19.17 6.04
CA TYR A 48 4.93 18.37 6.49
C TYR A 48 4.99 18.02 7.98
N THR A 49 3.88 18.26 8.68
CA THR A 49 3.52 17.54 9.92
C THR A 49 2.78 16.25 9.56
N TRP A 50 2.70 15.27 10.46
CA TRP A 50 1.93 14.04 10.23
C TRP A 50 0.47 14.32 9.84
N LEU A 51 -0.19 15.25 10.54
CA LEU A 51 -1.56 15.65 10.23
C LEU A 51 -1.71 16.20 8.79
N ARG A 52 -0.79 17.07 8.35
CA ARG A 52 -0.81 17.61 6.97
C ARG A 52 -0.46 16.53 5.94
N PHE A 53 0.48 15.66 6.28
CA PHE A 53 0.85 14.52 5.44
C PHE A 53 -0.33 13.56 5.24
N ASP A 54 -1.10 13.27 6.30
CA ASP A 54 -2.27 12.39 6.23
C ASP A 54 -3.38 12.97 5.38
N LYS A 55 -3.66 14.28 5.51
CA LYS A 55 -4.60 14.98 4.63
C LYS A 55 -4.17 14.87 3.17
N MET A 56 -2.89 15.06 2.88
CA MET A 56 -2.33 14.93 1.54
C MET A 56 -2.42 13.48 1.02
N PHE A 57 -2.09 12.49 1.85
CA PHE A 57 -2.17 11.07 1.48
C PHE A 57 -3.60 10.64 1.14
N ARG A 58 -4.59 11.16 1.88
CA ARG A 58 -6.02 10.98 1.58
C ARG A 58 -6.45 11.72 0.31
N TYR A 59 -6.02 12.97 0.14
CA TYR A 59 -6.33 13.77 -1.05
C TYR A 59 -5.89 13.11 -2.36
N PHE A 60 -4.71 12.49 -2.38
CA PHE A 60 -4.24 11.73 -3.54
C PHE A 60 -4.79 10.29 -3.61
N GLU A 61 -5.65 9.90 -2.68
CA GLU A 61 -6.29 8.60 -2.59
C GLU A 61 -5.27 7.45 -2.68
N VAL A 62 -4.19 7.54 -1.89
CA VAL A 62 -3.19 6.47 -1.89
C VAL A 62 -3.84 5.21 -1.30
N PRO A 63 -3.77 4.05 -2.00
CA PRO A 63 -4.52 2.85 -1.64
C PRO A 63 -4.30 2.41 -0.19
N GLU A 64 -5.37 1.91 0.41
CA GLU A 64 -5.30 1.15 1.66
C GLU A 64 -4.90 -0.30 1.37
N ALA A 65 -4.28 -0.95 2.36
CA ALA A 65 -3.93 -2.35 2.27
C ALA A 65 -5.21 -3.19 2.27
N LYS A 66 -5.41 -4.02 1.23
CA LYS A 66 -6.58 -4.86 1.07
C LYS A 66 -6.18 -6.22 0.49
N ILE A 67 -6.88 -7.26 0.92
CA ILE A 67 -6.86 -8.55 0.22
C ILE A 67 -7.67 -8.39 -1.07
N HIS A 68 -7.09 -8.81 -2.18
CA HIS A 68 -7.64 -8.75 -3.53
C HIS A 68 -7.97 -10.14 -4.09
N VAL A 69 -7.32 -11.20 -3.59
CA VAL A 69 -7.46 -12.55 -4.11
C VAL A 69 -7.71 -13.53 -2.97
N ASN A 70 -8.82 -14.27 -3.04
CA ASN A 70 -9.06 -15.40 -2.17
C ASN A 70 -8.55 -16.71 -2.81
N ILE A 71 -7.46 -17.25 -2.26
CA ILE A 71 -6.83 -18.48 -2.79
C ILE A 71 -7.75 -19.71 -2.62
N PHE A 72 -8.60 -19.74 -1.59
CA PHE A 72 -9.50 -20.87 -1.36
C PHE A 72 -10.63 -20.94 -2.39
N GLU A 73 -11.05 -19.81 -2.94
CA GLU A 73 -12.02 -19.77 -4.03
C GLU A 73 -11.40 -20.21 -5.36
N LEU A 74 -10.16 -19.77 -5.65
CA LEU A 74 -9.41 -20.21 -6.84
C LEU A 74 -9.23 -21.73 -6.89
N LYS A 75 -9.00 -22.39 -5.74
CA LYS A 75 -8.83 -23.84 -5.68
C LYS A 75 -10.09 -24.64 -6.06
N LYS A 76 -11.29 -24.07 -5.93
CA LYS A 76 -12.54 -24.75 -6.32
C LYS A 76 -12.68 -24.93 -7.83
N GLU A 77 -11.95 -24.14 -8.62
CA GLU A 77 -11.95 -24.24 -10.09
C GLU A 77 -10.78 -25.09 -10.61
N ILE A 78 -9.70 -25.25 -9.83
CA ILE A 78 -8.49 -26.01 -10.19
C ILE A 78 -8.58 -27.48 -9.71
N THR A 79 -9.79 -27.99 -9.52
CA THR A 79 -10.08 -29.35 -9.00
C THR A 79 -9.56 -30.50 -9.90
N TYR A 80 -8.88 -30.19 -11.00
CA TYR A 80 -8.38 -31.17 -11.98
C TYR A 80 -6.89 -31.51 -11.83
N ILE A 81 -6.20 -31.05 -10.78
CA ILE A 81 -4.73 -31.27 -10.60
C ILE A 81 -4.40 -32.09 -9.32
N LEU A 82 -5.39 -32.70 -8.67
CA LEU A 82 -5.15 -33.72 -7.63
C LEU A 82 -5.96 -34.97 -7.91
#